data_AF-A0AAV4IV54-F1
#
_entry.id   AF-A0AAV4IV54-F1
#
_cell.length_a   1.000
_cell.length_b   1.000
_cell.length_c   1.000
_cell.angle_alpha   90.00
_cell.angle_beta   90.00
_cell.angle_gamma   90.00
#
_symmetry.space_group_name_H-M   'P 1'
#
loop_
_entity.id
_entity.type
_entity.pdbx_description
1 polymer ?
#
loop_
_entity_poly.entity_id
_entity_poly.type
_entity_poly.pdbx_seq_one_letter_code
_entity_poly.pdbx_strand_id
1 'polypeptide(L)'
;MRHILVKHAEFTSDGPVDLSSQVVGEDNHGMLTSRGPNWKEQRSTAMSILLKFVIGKDIKGKKVESEVQIYIEKLASFQGQAIDLPLLTNAAVSNVVCYIIFGDRFDYEDNYFKRTVDNLCAFVLEAPTPWIFYAATALKRLTGGLFGI
;
A
#
# COMPACT_ATOMS: atom_id res chain seq x y z
N MET A 1 -12.84 19.19 -5.79
CA MET A 1 -12.34 17.81 -5.77
C MET A 1 -13.46 16.76 -5.66
N ARG A 2 -14.31 16.77 -4.61
CA ARG A 2 -15.43 15.81 -4.44
C ARG A 2 -16.34 15.67 -5.67
N HIS A 3 -16.78 16.77 -6.26
CA HIS A 3 -17.66 16.73 -7.44
C HIS A 3 -17.04 15.92 -8.58
N ILE A 4 -15.75 16.15 -8.85
CA ILE A 4 -15.00 15.47 -9.92
C ILE A 4 -14.85 13.97 -9.59
N LEU A 5 -14.40 13.64 -8.37
CA LEU A 5 -14.15 12.25 -7.96
C LEU A 5 -15.42 11.39 -7.83
N VAL A 6 -16.59 12.00 -7.65
CA VAL A 6 -17.86 11.28 -7.46
C VAL A 6 -18.72 11.31 -8.71
N LYS A 7 -18.90 12.47 -9.35
CA LYS A 7 -19.77 12.61 -10.53
C LYS A 7 -19.08 12.24 -11.84
N HIS A 8 -17.76 12.37 -11.90
CA HIS A 8 -16.94 12.02 -13.06
C HIS A 8 -15.94 10.92 -12.71
N ALA A 9 -16.31 10.04 -11.77
CA ALA A 9 -15.47 8.96 -11.26
C ALA A 9 -14.92 8.07 -12.39
N GLU A 10 -15.76 7.80 -13.38
CA GLU A 10 -15.43 7.00 -14.58
C GLU A 10 -14.22 7.53 -15.36
N PHE A 11 -14.03 8.86 -15.41
CA PHE A 11 -12.88 9.48 -16.09
C PHE A 11 -11.65 9.63 -15.19
N THR A 12 -11.84 9.56 -13.87
CA THR A 12 -10.74 9.75 -12.89
C THR A 12 -10.18 8.46 -12.33
N SER A 13 -10.87 7.33 -12.52
CA SER A 13 -10.54 6.07 -11.84
C SER A 13 -9.26 5.41 -12.36
N ASP A 14 -8.94 5.56 -13.65
CA ASP A 14 -7.78 4.87 -14.26
C ASP A 14 -6.44 5.59 -14.02
N GLY A 15 -6.47 6.84 -13.54
CA GLY A 15 -5.28 7.65 -13.30
C GLY A 15 -4.42 7.90 -14.57
N PRO A 16 -3.37 8.73 -14.46
CA PRO A 16 -2.37 8.87 -15.51
C PRO A 16 -1.52 7.59 -15.64
N VAL A 17 -0.98 7.36 -16.84
CA VAL A 17 -0.04 6.27 -17.05
C VAL A 17 1.22 6.51 -16.23
N ASP A 18 1.58 5.55 -15.39
CA ASP A 18 2.88 5.53 -14.74
C ASP A 18 3.88 4.84 -15.65
N LEU A 19 4.98 5.51 -15.97
CA LEU A 19 6.08 4.90 -16.75
C LEU A 19 7.01 4.10 -15.85
N SER A 20 7.01 4.35 -14.54
CA SER A 20 7.86 3.62 -13.61
C SER A 20 7.47 2.14 -13.57
N SER A 21 6.16 1.85 -13.56
CA SER A 21 5.61 0.47 -13.64
C SER A 21 6.07 -0.28 -14.89
N GLN A 22 6.19 0.40 -16.03
CA GLN A 22 6.70 -0.21 -17.27
C GLN A 22 8.19 -0.56 -17.19
N VAL A 23 8.99 0.31 -16.57
CA VAL A 23 10.44 0.09 -16.42
C VAL A 23 10.72 -1.07 -15.47
N VAL A 24 9.94 -1.21 -14.40
CA VAL A 24 10.10 -2.31 -13.43
C VAL A 24 9.39 -3.60 -13.84
N GLY A 25 8.66 -3.61 -14.98
CA GLY A 25 7.95 -4.79 -15.48
C GLY A 25 6.60 -5.09 -14.78
N GLU A 26 6.11 -4.16 -13.96
CA GLU A 26 4.87 -4.28 -13.17
C GLU A 26 3.73 -3.45 -13.79
N ASP A 27 3.75 -3.21 -15.11
CA ASP A 27 2.67 -2.47 -15.77
C ASP A 27 1.38 -3.29 -15.75
N ASN A 28 0.28 -2.63 -15.42
CA ASN A 28 -1.03 -3.26 -15.27
C ASN A 28 -1.11 -4.38 -14.19
N HIS A 29 -0.34 -4.31 -13.12
CA HIS A 29 -0.34 -5.26 -12.00
C HIS A 29 -0.90 -4.66 -10.69
N GLY A 30 -1.37 -5.53 -9.78
CA GLY A 30 -1.90 -5.11 -8.48
C GLY A 30 -3.05 -4.09 -8.57
N MET A 31 -3.21 -3.24 -7.55
CA MET A 31 -4.24 -2.18 -7.54
C MET A 31 -3.69 -0.78 -7.87
N LEU A 32 -2.38 -0.59 -7.82
CA LEU A 32 -1.74 0.72 -8.01
C LEU A 32 -1.44 1.01 -9.48
N THR A 33 -1.10 -0.01 -10.28
CA THR A 33 -0.68 0.17 -11.68
C THR A 33 -1.67 -0.44 -12.69
N SER A 34 -2.61 -1.27 -12.24
CA SER A 34 -3.70 -1.81 -13.07
C SER A 34 -4.70 -0.75 -13.49
N ARG A 35 -5.33 -0.97 -14.66
CA ARG A 35 -6.35 -0.07 -15.22
C ARG A 35 -7.55 -0.83 -15.77
N GLY A 36 -8.66 -0.11 -15.96
CA GLY A 36 -9.84 -0.62 -16.63
C GLY A 36 -10.44 -1.85 -15.93
N PRO A 37 -10.85 -2.90 -16.68
CA PRO A 37 -11.45 -4.10 -16.10
C PRO A 37 -10.55 -4.83 -15.08
N ASN A 38 -9.24 -4.88 -15.33
CA ASN A 38 -8.29 -5.56 -14.42
C ASN A 38 -8.24 -4.88 -13.04
N TRP A 39 -8.17 -3.55 -13.01
CA TRP A 39 -8.25 -2.79 -11.76
C TRP A 39 -9.54 -3.04 -10.99
N LYS A 40 -10.68 -3.07 -11.70
CA LYS A 40 -11.99 -3.33 -11.09
C LYS A 40 -12.05 -4.72 -10.46
N GLU A 41 -11.50 -5.72 -11.12
CA GLU A 41 -11.46 -7.10 -10.63
C GLU A 41 -10.53 -7.24 -9.40
N GLN A 42 -9.30 -6.71 -9.49
CA GLN A 42 -8.33 -6.69 -8.38
C GLN A 42 -8.90 -5.98 -7.16
N ARG A 43 -9.48 -4.79 -7.35
CA ARG A 43 -10.12 -4.01 -6.30
C ARG A 43 -11.31 -4.75 -5.67
N SER A 44 -12.20 -5.31 -6.49
CA SER A 44 -13.38 -6.03 -6.00
C SER A 44 -12.98 -7.24 -5.16
N THR A 45 -11.98 -7.98 -5.62
CA THR A 45 -11.42 -9.14 -4.90
C THR A 45 -10.80 -8.73 -3.58
N ALA A 46 -9.89 -7.73 -3.59
CA ALA A 46 -9.25 -7.22 -2.37
C ALA A 46 -10.27 -6.66 -1.38
N MET A 47 -11.24 -5.85 -1.83
CA MET A 47 -12.32 -5.34 -0.98
C MET A 47 -13.16 -6.47 -0.41
N SER A 48 -13.47 -7.51 -1.18
CA SER A 48 -14.24 -8.66 -0.69
C SER A 48 -13.48 -9.40 0.42
N ILE A 49 -12.16 -9.58 0.28
CA ILE A 49 -11.30 -10.19 1.31
C ILE A 49 -11.26 -9.30 2.56
N LEU A 50 -11.01 -7.99 2.40
CA LEU A 50 -10.96 -7.04 3.51
C LEU A 50 -12.31 -6.88 4.21
N LEU A 51 -13.43 -6.83 3.49
CA LEU A 51 -14.78 -6.78 4.09
C LEU A 51 -15.12 -8.10 4.79
N LYS A 52 -14.74 -9.24 4.20
CA LYS A 52 -14.71 -10.54 4.89
C LYS A 52 -13.72 -10.58 6.06
N PHE A 53 -12.90 -9.57 6.28
CA PHE A 53 -12.09 -9.35 7.49
C PHE A 53 -12.63 -8.22 8.40
N VAL A 54 -13.62 -7.43 7.98
CA VAL A 54 -14.25 -6.39 8.83
C VAL A 54 -15.58 -6.86 9.44
N ILE A 55 -16.39 -7.61 8.70
CA ILE A 55 -17.82 -7.86 9.05
C ILE A 55 -18.07 -9.01 10.05
N GLY A 56 -17.05 -9.81 10.39
CA GLY A 56 -17.19 -11.16 11.00
C GLY A 56 -16.68 -11.17 12.43
N LYS A 57 -17.42 -10.45 13.26
CA LYS A 57 -17.06 -9.83 14.53
C LYS A 57 -16.27 -10.66 15.56
N ASP A 58 -16.14 -11.99 15.44
CA ASP A 58 -15.57 -12.82 16.52
C ASP A 58 -14.07 -13.13 16.46
N ILE A 59 -13.43 -13.08 15.28
CA ILE A 59 -11.99 -13.40 15.10
C ILE A 59 -11.16 -12.13 14.82
N LYS A 60 -11.80 -11.05 14.37
CA LYS A 60 -11.15 -9.88 13.71
C LYS A 60 -10.72 -8.79 14.67
N GLY A 61 -11.58 -8.44 15.63
CA GLY A 61 -11.22 -7.53 16.73
C GLY A 61 -10.11 -8.14 17.57
N LYS A 62 -10.21 -9.45 17.85
CA LYS A 62 -9.23 -10.18 18.66
C LYS A 62 -7.82 -10.16 18.08
N LYS A 63 -7.64 -10.18 16.75
CA LYS A 63 -6.31 -10.12 16.12
C LYS A 63 -5.67 -8.73 16.25
N VAL A 64 -6.43 -7.68 15.98
CA VAL A 64 -5.94 -6.30 16.15
C VAL A 64 -5.68 -6.01 17.63
N GLU A 65 -6.61 -6.39 18.49
CA GLU A 65 -6.51 -6.27 19.96
C GLU A 65 -5.32 -7.07 20.50
N SER A 66 -5.09 -8.28 20.01
CA SER A 66 -3.91 -9.09 20.34
C SER A 66 -2.62 -8.39 19.92
N GLU A 67 -2.54 -7.83 18.71
CA GLU A 67 -1.32 -7.13 18.28
C GLU A 67 -1.11 -5.84 19.07
N VAL A 68 -2.17 -5.13 19.47
CA VAL A 68 -2.10 -3.98 20.37
C VAL A 68 -1.56 -4.39 21.74
N GLN A 69 -2.03 -5.50 22.29
CA GLN A 69 -1.53 -6.02 23.57
C GLN A 69 -0.03 -6.37 23.48
N ILE A 70 0.38 -7.09 22.44
CA ILE A 70 1.78 -7.44 22.19
C ILE A 70 2.64 -6.18 22.00
N TYR A 71 2.13 -5.17 21.29
CA TYR A 71 2.81 -3.89 21.09
C TYR A 71 3.01 -3.13 22.41
N ILE A 72 2.00 -3.08 23.28
CA ILE A 72 2.10 -2.44 24.60
C ILE A 72 3.10 -3.18 25.50
N GLU A 73 3.05 -4.52 25.52
CA GLU A 73 4.02 -5.33 26.26
C GLU A 73 5.44 -5.10 25.77
N LYS A 74 5.63 -5.03 24.45
CA LYS A 74 6.92 -4.72 23.86
C LYS A 74 7.40 -3.32 24.24
N LEU A 75 6.53 -2.31 24.18
CA LEU A 75 6.84 -0.95 24.65
C LEU A 75 7.27 -0.92 26.12
N ALA A 76 6.54 -1.63 26.99
CA ALA A 76 6.85 -1.71 28.42
C ALA A 76 8.22 -2.38 28.67
N SER A 77 8.60 -3.36 27.84
CA SER A 77 9.88 -4.08 27.97
C SER A 77 11.11 -3.18 27.84
N PHE A 78 11.00 -2.02 27.19
CA PHE A 78 12.12 -1.09 27.02
C PHE A 78 12.41 -0.25 28.27
N GLN A 79 11.56 -0.29 29.30
CA GLN A 79 11.81 0.35 30.61
C GLN A 79 12.25 1.83 30.52
N GLY A 80 11.70 2.58 29.55
CA GLY A 80 12.01 4.00 29.34
C GLY A 80 13.31 4.28 28.58
N GLN A 81 13.98 3.25 28.04
CA GLN A 81 15.11 3.43 27.14
C GLN A 81 14.67 4.08 25.81
N ALA A 82 15.62 4.75 25.15
CA ALA A 82 15.39 5.30 23.82
C ALA A 82 15.11 4.18 22.83
N ILE A 83 14.04 4.32 22.04
CA ILE A 83 13.61 3.37 21.03
C ILE A 83 13.26 4.05 19.72
N ASP A 84 13.35 3.30 18.63
CA ASP A 84 12.77 3.67 17.35
C ASP A 84 11.27 3.36 17.35
N LEU A 85 10.47 4.31 17.84
CA LEU A 85 9.02 4.19 17.91
C LEU A 85 8.36 4.08 16.52
N PRO A 86 8.78 4.85 15.49
CA PRO A 86 8.29 4.65 14.12
C PRO A 86 8.47 3.22 13.62
N LEU A 87 9.67 2.63 13.74
CA LEU A 87 9.94 1.28 13.27
C LEU A 87 9.06 0.25 13.98
N LEU A 88 8.95 0.33 15.31
CA LEU A 88 8.11 -0.59 16.08
C LEU A 88 6.63 -0.46 15.71
N THR A 89 6.15 0.76 15.50
CA THR A 89 4.75 1.02 15.12
C THR A 89 4.45 0.51 13.71
N ASN A 90 5.37 0.76 12.77
CA ASN A 90 5.25 0.24 11.40
C ASN A 90 5.29 -1.29 11.39
N ALA A 91 6.09 -1.91 12.25
CA ALA A 91 6.13 -3.37 12.40
C ALA A 91 4.80 -3.92 12.95
N ALA A 92 4.19 -3.26 13.94
CA ALA A 92 2.88 -3.64 14.49
C ALA A 92 1.77 -3.57 13.42
N VAL A 93 1.71 -2.46 12.68
CA VAL A 93 0.75 -2.29 11.57
C VAL A 93 0.98 -3.34 10.49
N SER A 94 2.24 -3.60 10.14
CA SER A 94 2.62 -4.62 9.16
C SER A 94 2.19 -6.01 9.62
N ASN A 95 2.33 -6.35 10.91
CA ASN A 95 1.86 -7.61 11.46
C ASN A 95 0.34 -7.78 11.37
N VAL A 96 -0.45 -6.72 11.57
CA VAL A 96 -1.90 -6.77 11.33
C VAL A 96 -2.19 -7.14 9.87
N VAL A 97 -1.45 -6.57 8.92
CA VAL A 97 -1.58 -6.91 7.49
C VAL A 97 -1.10 -8.34 7.20
N CYS A 98 0.03 -8.77 7.76
CA CYS A 98 0.54 -10.15 7.64
C CYS A 98 -0.48 -11.16 8.17
N TYR A 99 -1.15 -10.86 9.28
CA TYR A 99 -2.23 -11.70 9.80
C TYR A 99 -3.43 -11.82 8.87
N ILE A 100 -3.72 -10.78 8.07
CA ILE A 100 -4.79 -10.80 7.08
C ILE A 100 -4.41 -11.63 5.87
N ILE A 101 -3.17 -11.48 5.38
CA ILE A 101 -2.69 -12.09 4.14
C ILE A 101 -2.20 -13.52 4.36
N PHE A 102 -1.32 -13.72 5.34
CA PHE A 102 -0.64 -14.99 5.62
C PHE A 102 -1.30 -15.79 6.75
N GLY A 103 -2.11 -15.13 7.57
CA GLY A 103 -2.72 -15.76 8.75
C GLY A 103 -1.83 -15.79 9.98
N ASP A 104 -0.60 -15.26 9.90
CA ASP A 104 0.40 -15.28 10.97
C ASP A 104 1.13 -13.92 11.13
N ARG A 105 1.84 -13.75 12.25
CA ARG A 105 2.69 -12.59 12.55
C ARG A 105 4.17 -12.95 12.56
N PHE A 106 4.99 -11.93 12.43
CA PHE A 106 6.43 -12.01 12.66
C PHE A 106 6.79 -11.50 14.05
N ASP A 107 7.89 -12.03 14.60
CA ASP A 107 8.49 -11.47 15.81
C ASP A 107 9.04 -10.06 15.52
N TYR A 108 8.92 -9.15 16.49
CA TYR A 108 9.52 -7.83 16.37
C TYR A 108 11.06 -7.88 16.34
N GLU A 109 11.66 -8.95 16.85
CA GLU A 109 13.10 -9.16 16.79
C GLU A 109 13.58 -9.86 15.53
N ASP A 110 12.66 -10.30 14.66
CA ASP A 110 13.03 -10.84 13.35
C ASP A 110 13.68 -9.74 12.49
N ASN A 111 14.97 -9.93 12.21
CA ASN A 111 15.76 -8.98 11.43
C ASN A 111 15.32 -8.90 9.97
N TYR A 112 14.84 -10.00 9.40
CA TYR A 112 14.29 -10.00 8.04
C TYR A 112 12.99 -9.20 8.00
N PHE A 113 12.12 -9.39 8.98
CA PHE A 113 10.87 -8.64 9.09
C PHE A 113 11.13 -7.15 9.30
N LYS A 114 11.97 -6.77 10.28
CA LYS A 114 12.36 -5.38 10.53
C LYS A 114 12.89 -4.70 9.28
N ARG A 115 13.82 -5.35 8.56
CA ARG A 115 14.39 -4.82 7.33
C ARG A 115 13.34 -4.67 6.22
N THR A 116 12.40 -5.60 6.14
CA THR A 116 11.32 -5.54 5.14
C THR A 116 10.40 -4.35 5.41
N VAL A 117 10.01 -4.14 6.67
CA VAL A 117 9.17 -3.01 7.09
C VAL A 117 9.89 -1.69 6.84
N ASP A 118 11.16 -1.60 7.22
CA ASP A 118 11.97 -0.38 7.02
C ASP A 118 12.12 -0.03 5.53
N ASN A 119 12.44 -1.03 4.68
CA ASN A 119 12.49 -0.85 3.23
C ASN A 119 11.14 -0.42 2.65
N LEU A 120 10.03 -0.98 3.14
CA LEU A 120 8.69 -0.62 2.69
C LEU A 120 8.35 0.84 3.07
N CYS A 121 8.70 1.25 4.29
CA CYS A 121 8.52 2.64 4.74
C CYS A 121 9.39 3.61 3.94
N ALA A 122 10.65 3.27 3.71
CA ALA A 122 11.53 4.03 2.83
C ALA A 122 10.95 4.13 1.42
N PHE A 123 10.44 3.04 0.85
CA PHE A 123 9.79 3.08 -0.46
C PHE A 123 8.57 4.01 -0.51
N VAL A 124 7.76 4.05 0.54
CA VAL A 124 6.58 4.95 0.60
C VAL A 124 6.99 6.41 0.78
N LEU A 125 8.00 6.69 1.60
CA LEU A 125 8.45 8.06 1.91
C LEU A 125 9.36 8.64 0.82
N GLU A 126 10.24 7.81 0.25
CA GLU A 126 11.20 8.16 -0.79
C GLU A 126 10.70 7.86 -2.19
N ALA A 127 9.43 7.47 -2.35
CA ALA A 127 8.80 7.27 -3.65
C ALA A 127 9.25 8.43 -4.58
N PRO A 128 10.07 8.15 -5.62
CA PRO A 128 10.67 9.19 -6.43
C PRO A 128 9.56 10.09 -6.90
N THR A 129 9.64 11.38 -6.58
CA THR A 129 8.59 12.33 -6.90
C THR A 129 8.24 12.12 -8.37
N PRO A 130 7.03 11.63 -8.71
CA PRO A 130 6.83 11.01 -10.02
C PRO A 130 6.70 12.05 -11.14
N TRP A 131 7.08 13.30 -10.87
CA TRP A 131 7.01 14.40 -11.83
C TRP A 131 7.82 14.10 -13.10
N ILE A 132 8.97 13.41 -13.04
CA ILE A 132 9.71 13.02 -14.25
C ILE A 132 8.90 12.02 -15.08
N PHE A 133 8.23 11.06 -14.45
CA PHE A 133 7.39 10.08 -15.13
C PHE A 133 6.08 10.70 -15.65
N TYR A 134 5.46 11.60 -14.88
CA TYR A 134 4.29 12.38 -15.31
C TYR A 134 4.62 13.40 -16.41
N ALA A 135 5.80 14.03 -16.36
CA ALA A 135 6.27 14.94 -17.41
C ALA A 135 6.62 14.17 -18.69
N ALA A 136 7.27 13.02 -18.59
CA ALA A 136 7.58 12.16 -19.74
C ALA A 136 6.32 11.61 -20.42
N THR A 137 5.27 11.26 -19.66
CA THR A 137 3.98 10.89 -20.25
C THR A 137 3.26 12.07 -20.90
N ALA A 138 3.30 13.26 -20.29
CA ALA A 138 2.78 14.47 -20.92
C ALA A 138 3.51 14.80 -22.23
N LEU A 139 4.84 14.65 -22.27
CA LEU A 139 5.65 14.85 -23.47
C LEU A 139 5.32 13.82 -24.57
N LYS A 140 5.21 12.52 -24.24
CA LYS A 140 4.78 11.49 -25.21
C LYS A 140 3.41 11.80 -25.83
N ARG A 141 2.50 12.38 -25.04
CA ARG A 141 1.16 12.76 -25.50
C ARG A 141 1.16 14.02 -26.39
N LEU A 142 2.10 14.93 -26.17
CA LEU A 142 2.33 16.10 -27.03
C LEU A 142 3.02 15.73 -28.35
N THR A 143 3.99 14.81 -28.32
CA THR A 143 4.68 14.36 -29.54
C THR A 143 3.76 13.61 -30.49
N GLY A 144 2.78 12.85 -29.98
CA GLY A 144 1.77 12.18 -30.81
C GLY A 144 0.72 13.12 -31.42
N GLY A 145 0.57 14.35 -30.90
CA GLY A 145 -0.34 15.36 -31.45
C GLY A 145 0.34 16.35 -32.40
N LEU A 146 1.67 16.55 -32.28
CA LEU A 146 2.43 17.49 -33.10
C LEU A 146 3.11 16.85 -34.33
N PHE A 147 3.35 15.53 -34.28
CA PHE A 147 3.91 14.76 -35.39
C PHE A 147 2.97 13.60 -35.68
N GLY A 148 1.91 13.88 -36.45
CA GLY A 148 0.98 12.87 -36.92
C GLY A 148 1.71 11.82 -37.76
N ILE A 149 1.84 10.61 -37.18
CA ILE A 149 1.92 9.34 -37.89
C ILE A 149 0.85 8.45 -37.27
#